data_AF-A0A366E0J3-F1
#
_entry.id   AF-A0A366E0J3-F1
#
_cell.length_a   1.000
_cell.length_b   1.000
_cell.length_c   1.000
_cell.angle_alpha   90.00
_cell.angle_beta   90.00
_cell.angle_gamma   90.00
#
_symmetry.space_group_name_H-M   'P 1'
#
loop_
_entity.id
_entity.type
_entity.pdbx_description
1 polymer ?
#
loop_
_entity_poly.entity_id
_entity_poly.type
_entity_poly.pdbx_seq_one_letter_code
_entity_poly.pdbx_strand_id
1 'polypeptide(L)'
;MISICENPAVLNPVKNLPRSQREALKAIASYKRQNRITSGCWLIGSQRFEDKTIRNLMAAELVRESRAGLQLTVGGQLARDKLIGGNHGS
;
A
#
# COMPACT_ATOMS: atom_id res chain seq x y z
N MET A 1 1.38 -18.58 -1.07
CA MET A 1 2.21 -17.73 -0.21
C MET A 1 3.43 -17.35 -1.02
N ILE A 2 3.52 -16.10 -1.47
CA ILE A 2 4.75 -15.61 -2.07
C ILE A 2 5.67 -15.23 -0.92
N SER A 3 6.88 -15.79 -0.87
CA SER A 3 7.87 -15.40 0.13
C SER A 3 8.12 -13.90 0.02
N ILE A 4 8.16 -13.17 1.13
CA ILE A 4 8.40 -11.71 1.14
C ILE A 4 9.68 -11.35 0.36
N CYS A 5 10.68 -12.22 0.38
CA CYS A 5 11.96 -12.10 -0.33
C CYS A 5 11.88 -12.28 -1.85
N GLU A 6 10.79 -12.86 -2.37
CA GLU A 6 10.58 -13.11 -3.80
C GLU A 6 9.54 -12.15 -4.40
N ASN A 7 8.87 -11.36 -3.57
CA ASN A 7 7.82 -10.45 -4.02
C ASN A 7 8.44 -9.21 -4.70
N PRO A 8 8.28 -9.04 -6.03
CA PRO A 8 8.89 -7.92 -6.76
C PRO A 8 8.37 -6.56 -6.30
N ALA A 9 7.14 -6.51 -5.77
CA ALA A 9 6.56 -5.30 -5.20
C ALA A 9 7.17 -4.91 -3.84
N VAL A 10 7.77 -5.85 -3.12
CA VAL A 10 8.57 -5.58 -1.91
C VAL A 10 10.01 -5.27 -2.26
N LEU A 11 10.60 -6.00 -3.22
CA LEU A 11 12.01 -5.84 -3.62
C LEU A 11 12.26 -4.48 -4.28
N ASN A 12 11.42 -4.13 -5.26
CA ASN A 12 11.51 -2.90 -6.05
C ASN A 12 10.13 -2.27 -6.24
N PRO A 13 9.54 -1.67 -5.18
CA PRO A 13 8.20 -1.08 -5.24
C PRO A 13 8.12 0.08 -6.25
N VAL A 14 9.20 0.82 -6.47
CA VAL A 14 9.24 1.93 -7.44
C VAL A 14 8.97 1.48 -8.87
N LYS A 15 9.53 0.32 -9.27
CA LYS A 15 9.39 -0.22 -10.62
C LYS A 15 8.18 -1.13 -10.79
N ASN A 16 7.78 -1.85 -9.74
CA ASN A 16 6.75 -2.89 -9.81
C ASN A 16 5.37 -2.42 -9.36
N LEU A 17 5.26 -1.29 -8.66
CA LEU A 17 3.96 -0.73 -8.26
C LEU A 17 3.63 0.53 -9.09
N PRO A 18 2.43 0.60 -9.70
CA PRO A 18 1.97 1.82 -10.34
C PRO A 18 1.87 2.95 -9.31
N ARG A 19 1.97 4.19 -9.80
CA ARG A 19 2.00 5.38 -8.93
C ARG A 19 0.83 5.41 -7.93
N SER A 20 -0.39 5.08 -8.37
CA SER A 20 -1.57 5.04 -7.51
C SER A 20 -1.45 4.03 -6.37
N GLN A 21 -0.81 2.87 -6.61
CA GLN A 21 -0.57 1.86 -5.57
C GLN A 21 0.53 2.30 -4.60
N ARG A 22 1.59 2.95 -5.08
CA ARG A 22 2.65 3.51 -4.21
C ARG A 22 2.10 4.59 -3.30
N GLU A 23 1.29 5.49 -3.83
CA GLU A 23 0.65 6.56 -3.07
C GLU A 23 -0.36 5.99 -2.06
N ALA A 24 -1.17 5.00 -2.47
CA ALA A 24 -2.07 4.30 -1.55
C ALA A 24 -1.30 3.64 -0.40
N LEU A 25 -0.20 2.95 -0.70
CA LEU A 25 0.61 2.25 0.30
C LEU A 25 1.25 3.23 1.30
N LYS A 26 1.72 4.39 0.83
CA LYS A 26 2.16 5.49 1.71
C LYS A 26 1.01 6.05 2.55
N ALA A 27 -0.14 6.30 1.94
CA ALA A 27 -1.30 6.87 2.61
C ALA A 27 -1.83 5.94 3.72
N ILE A 28 -1.94 4.64 3.45
CA ILE A 28 -2.39 3.64 4.44
C ILE A 28 -1.44 3.60 5.65
N ALA A 29 -0.13 3.79 5.43
CA ALA A 29 0.85 3.84 6.51
C ALA A 29 0.75 5.12 7.36
N SER A 30 0.52 6.25 6.70
CA SER A 30 0.57 7.58 7.33
C SER A 30 -0.76 7.97 7.99
N TYR A 31 -1.89 7.51 7.44
CA TYR A 31 -3.22 7.91 7.90
C TYR A 31 -3.95 6.78 8.61
N LYS A 32 -4.27 7.03 9.89
CA LYS A 32 -5.15 6.16 10.68
C LYS A 32 -6.63 6.29 10.30
N ARG A 33 -7.04 7.44 9.75
CA ARG A 33 -8.42 7.67 9.29
C ARG A 33 -8.62 7.07 7.90
N GLN A 34 -9.44 6.04 7.84
CA GLN A 34 -9.76 5.31 6.61
C GLN A 34 -11.26 5.05 6.57
N ASN A 35 -11.92 5.49 5.51
CA ASN A 35 -13.36 5.33 5.32
C ASN A 35 -13.63 4.70 3.96
N ARG A 36 -14.42 3.63 3.96
CA ARG A 36 -14.95 3.08 2.71
C ARG A 36 -16.13 3.95 2.28
N ILE A 37 -16.02 4.55 1.10
CA ILE A 37 -17.08 5.37 0.51
C ILE A 37 -17.98 4.48 -0.35
N THR A 38 -19.27 4.82 -0.44
CA THR A 38 -20.37 4.01 -1.02
C THR A 38 -20.12 3.55 -2.47
N SER A 39 -19.25 4.22 -3.24
CA SER A 39 -18.95 3.86 -4.65
C SER A 39 -17.77 2.90 -4.84
N GLY A 40 -17.41 2.09 -3.83
CA GLY A 40 -16.26 1.18 -3.98
C GLY A 40 -14.95 1.96 -4.07
N CYS A 41 -14.83 3.02 -3.28
CA CYS A 41 -13.59 3.77 -3.11
C CYS A 41 -13.20 3.77 -1.63
N TRP A 42 -11.93 3.96 -1.36
CA TRP A 42 -11.37 4.16 -0.04
C TRP A 42 -10.88 5.59 0.09
N LEU A 43 -11.39 6.31 1.08
CA LEU A 43 -10.87 7.59 1.50
C LEU A 43 -9.87 7.35 2.63
N ILE A 44 -8.59 7.57 2.35
CA ILE A 44 -7.50 7.41 3.31
C ILE A 44 -6.91 8.80 3.58
N GLY A 45 -7.12 9.31 4.79
CA GLY A 45 -6.85 10.72 5.09
C GLY A 45 -7.68 11.64 4.19
N SER A 46 -6.99 12.37 3.30
CA SER A 46 -7.60 13.27 2.30
C SER A 46 -7.58 12.70 0.87
N GLN A 47 -6.99 11.52 0.67
CA GLN A 47 -6.80 10.91 -0.65
C GLN A 47 -7.85 9.84 -0.93
N ARG A 48 -8.36 9.83 -2.16
CA ARG A 48 -9.32 8.82 -2.65
C ARG A 48 -8.58 7.79 -3.49
N PHE A 49 -8.82 6.53 -3.20
CA PHE A 49 -8.27 5.39 -3.92
C PHE A 49 -9.39 4.45 -4.36
N GLU A 50 -9.32 3.97 -5.59
CA GLU A 50 -10.29 2.99 -6.09
C GLU A 50 -10.11 1.65 -5.37
N ASP A 51 -11.21 0.92 -5.15
CA ASP A 51 -11.17 -0.43 -4.57
C ASP A 51 -10.28 -1.37 -5.36
N LYS A 52 -10.21 -1.23 -6.70
CA LYS A 52 -9.26 -1.98 -7.54
C LYS A 52 -7.80 -1.76 -7.13
N THR A 53 -7.42 -0.53 -6.80
CA THR A 53 -6.06 -0.21 -6.35
C THR A 53 -5.75 -0.90 -5.02
N ILE A 54 -6.69 -0.86 -4.08
CA ILE A 54 -6.56 -1.51 -2.76
C ILE A 54 -6.53 -3.04 -2.89
N ARG A 55 -7.39 -3.62 -3.73
CA ARG A 55 -7.41 -5.06 -4.00
C ARG A 55 -6.12 -5.56 -4.62
N ASN A 56 -5.51 -4.80 -5.54
CA ASN A 56 -4.22 -5.17 -6.10
C ASN A 56 -3.11 -5.15 -5.04
N LEU A 57 -3.14 -4.21 -4.10
CA LEU A 57 -2.21 -4.20 -2.96
C LEU A 57 -2.43 -5.39 -2.02
N MET A 58 -3.68 -5.84 -1.84
CA MET A 58 -3.99 -7.05 -1.09
C MET A 58 -3.52 -8.31 -1.82
N ALA A 59 -3.73 -8.39 -3.14
CA ALA A 59 -3.28 -9.50 -3.97
C ALA A 59 -1.74 -9.61 -4.00
N ALA A 60 -1.04 -8.48 -3.91
CA ALA A 60 0.41 -8.43 -3.75
C ALA A 60 0.88 -8.71 -2.31
N GLU A 61 0.00 -9.10 -1.40
CA GLU A 61 0.29 -9.37 0.02
C GLU A 61 0.94 -8.18 0.76
N LEU A 62 0.71 -6.94 0.29
CA LEU A 62 1.27 -5.71 0.88
C LEU A 62 0.32 -5.06 1.89
N VAL A 63 -0.98 -5.22 1.66
CA VAL A 63 -2.05 -4.67 2.49
C VAL A 63 -2.97 -5.80 2.89
N ARG A 64 -3.54 -5.73 4.10
CA ARG A 64 -4.62 -6.59 4.55
C ARG A 64 -5.77 -5.74 5.06
N GLU A 65 -6.99 -6.21 4.83
CA GLU A 65 -8.16 -5.64 5.47
C GLU A 65 -8.27 -6.19 6.91
N SER A 66 -8.58 -5.32 7.86
CA SER A 66 -8.84 -5.64 9.25
C SER A 66 -10.14 -4.96 9.69
N ARG A 67 -10.66 -5.34 10.86
CA ARG A 67 -11.87 -4.70 11.44
C ARG A 67 -11.71 -3.19 11.65
N ALA A 68 -10.47 -2.73 11.80
CA ALA A 68 -10.13 -1.31 11.94
C ALA A 68 -9.82 -0.59 10.60
N GLY A 69 -9.97 -1.27 9.46
CA GLY A 69 -9.62 -0.77 8.13
C GLY A 69 -8.41 -1.48 7.52
N LEU A 70 -7.76 -0.83 6.56
CA LEU A 70 -6.59 -1.32 5.84
C LEU A 70 -5.32 -1.18 6.69
N GLN A 71 -4.56 -2.27 6.78
CA GLN A 71 -3.27 -2.31 7.46
C GLN A 71 -2.18 -2.82 6.51
N LEU A 72 -0.97 -2.28 6.64
CA LEU A 72 0.19 -2.83 5.94
C LEU A 72 0.61 -4.17 6.56
N THR A 73 0.93 -5.13 5.70
CA THR A 73 1.64 -6.34 6.11
C THR A 73 3.12 -6.02 6.35
N VAL A 74 3.90 -6.99 6.83
CA VAL A 74 5.37 -6.85 6.93
C VAL A 74 5.98 -6.51 5.56
N GLY A 75 5.52 -7.16 4.48
CA GLY A 75 5.95 -6.85 3.12
C GLY A 75 5.56 -5.43 2.69
N GLY A 76 4.36 -4.98 3.04
CA GLY A 76 3.92 -3.60 2.80
C GLY A 76 4.75 -2.56 3.55
N GLN A 77 5.14 -2.83 4.79
CA GLN A 77 6.01 -1.94 5.56
C GLN A 77 7.41 -1.83 4.93
N LEU A 78 8.00 -2.96 4.51
CA LEU A 78 9.28 -2.97 3.80
C LEU A 78 9.21 -2.25 2.44
N ALA A 79 8.13 -2.47 1.69
CA ALA A 79 7.89 -1.77 0.43
C ALA A 79 7.77 -0.25 0.65
N ARG A 80 7.02 0.17 1.69
CA ARG A 80 6.93 1.57 2.09
C ARG A 80 8.29 2.14 2.44
N ASP A 81 9.06 1.43 3.26
CA ASP A 81 10.37 1.87 3.72
C ASP A 81 11.30 2.09 2.53
N LYS A 82 11.32 1.17 1.55
CA LYS A 82 12.05 1.36 0.29
C LYS A 82 11.54 2.52 -0.56
N LEU A 83 10.23 2.81 -0.54
CA LEU A 83 9.65 3.97 -1.23
C LEU A 83 10.01 5.32 -0.60
N ILE A 84 10.29 5.35 0.71
CA ILE A 84 10.63 6.57 1.46
C ILE A 84 12.15 6.72 1.59
N GLY A 85 12.84 5.62 1.95
CA GLY A 85 14.29 5.51 2.08
C GLY A 85 15.04 5.64 0.75
N GLY A 86 14.39 5.40 -0.38
CA GLY A 86 14.91 5.77 -1.71
C GLY A 86 15.07 7.29 -1.91
N ASN A 87 14.69 8.12 -0.93
CA ASN A 87 14.87 9.58 -0.92
C ASN A 87 15.93 10.06 0.10
N HIS A 88 16.73 9.17 0.71
CA HIS A 88 17.95 9.52 1.45
C HIS A 88 19.16 9.07 0.64
N GLY A 89 19.57 9.91 -0.31
CA GLY A 89 20.70 9.65 -1.18
C GLY A 89 21.01 10.86 -2.03
N SER A 90 21.48 11.93 -1.40
CA SER A 90 22.48 12.90 -1.91
C SER A 90 22.83 13.86 -0.78
#